data_AF-A0A7J4PXG1-F1
#
_entry.id   AF-A0A7J4PXG1-F1
#
_cell.length_a   1.000
_cell.length_b   1.000
_cell.length_c   1.000
_cell.angle_alpha   90.00
_cell.angle_beta   90.00
_cell.angle_gamma   90.00
#
_symmetry.space_group_name_H-M   'P 1'
#
loop_
_entity.id
_entity.type
_entity.pdbx_description
1 polymer ?
#
loop_
_entity_poly.entity_id
_entity_poly.type
_entity_poly.pdbx_seq_one_letter_code
_entity_poly.pdbx_strand_id
1 'polypeptide(L)'
;KEVELLYDTVLNADKAGAIILGGSVPKHHIMNALMLREGGDYTVYINTANEQDGSNAGANPEEAKSWGKAALDENNVKVWGEASIIFPILVAAAFKLD
;
A
#
# COMPACT_ATOMS: atom_id res chain seq x y z
N LYS A 1 6.24 20.50 -5.35
CA LYS A 1 7.46 19.88 -5.94
C LYS A 1 7.62 18.39 -5.61
N GLU A 2 7.88 17.98 -4.37
CA GLU A 2 8.09 16.53 -4.08
C GLU A 2 6.80 15.70 -4.24
N VAL A 3 5.68 16.23 -3.77
CA VAL A 3 4.35 15.60 -3.95
C VAL A 3 3.98 15.47 -5.42
N GLU A 4 4.27 16.50 -6.23
CA GLU A 4 4.04 16.49 -7.67
C GLU A 4 4.87 15.38 -8.35
N LEU A 5 6.13 15.22 -7.98
CA LEU A 5 6.99 14.17 -8.52
C LEU A 5 6.40 12.77 -8.27
N LEU A 6 5.90 12.52 -7.05
CA LEU A 6 5.24 11.24 -6.72
C LEU A 6 3.98 11.04 -7.57
N TYR A 7 3.15 12.06 -7.68
CA TYR A 7 1.88 11.97 -8.41
C TYR A 7 2.13 11.76 -9.90
N ASP A 8 3.07 12.50 -10.48
CA ASP A 8 3.48 12.32 -11.88
C ASP A 8 4.05 10.92 -12.11
N THR A 9 4.85 10.39 -11.18
CA THR A 9 5.38 9.02 -11.29
C THR A 9 4.26 7.98 -11.33
N VAL A 10 3.25 8.15 -10.48
CA VAL A 10 2.11 7.23 -10.37
C VAL A 10 1.18 7.34 -11.58
N LEU A 11 0.83 8.56 -12.00
CA LEU A 11 -0.08 8.81 -13.13
C LEU A 11 0.49 8.36 -14.48
N ASN A 12 1.81 8.42 -14.66
CA ASN A 12 2.47 8.00 -15.90
C ASN A 12 2.84 6.52 -15.95
N ALA A 13 2.57 5.74 -14.89
CA ALA A 13 2.88 4.32 -14.86
C ALA A 13 1.76 3.48 -15.49
N ASP A 14 2.13 2.53 -16.36
CA ASP A 14 1.19 1.53 -16.91
C ASP A 14 0.57 0.67 -15.80
N LYS A 15 1.41 0.29 -14.82
CA LYS A 15 0.99 -0.37 -13.58
C LYS A 15 1.71 0.26 -12.39
N ALA A 16 0.99 0.42 -11.28
CA ALA A 16 1.51 0.95 -10.03
C ALA A 16 1.07 0.09 -8.85
N GLY A 17 2.03 -0.21 -7.98
CA GLY A 17 1.78 -0.95 -6.75
C GLY A 17 2.63 -0.42 -5.61
N ALA A 18 2.32 -0.87 -4.40
CA ALA A 18 3.01 -0.44 -3.19
C ALA A 18 3.19 -1.59 -2.20
N ILE A 19 4.39 -1.68 -1.63
CA ILE A 19 4.65 -2.47 -0.42
C ILE A 19 4.83 -1.48 0.72
N ILE A 20 3.90 -1.48 1.66
CA ILE A 20 3.82 -0.50 2.75
C ILE A 20 4.13 -1.20 4.07
N LEU A 21 5.26 -0.81 4.67
CA LEU A 21 5.67 -1.28 5.98
C LEU A 21 5.22 -0.28 7.04
N GLY A 22 4.27 -0.70 7.89
CA GLY A 22 3.64 0.16 8.89
C GLY A 22 2.37 0.87 8.39
N GLY A 23 2.14 2.08 8.89
CA GLY A 23 0.89 2.84 8.68
C GLY A 23 1.11 4.35 8.69
N SER A 24 0.10 5.10 9.13
CA SER A 24 0.16 6.56 9.29
C SER A 24 0.45 7.32 7.97
N VAL A 25 1.26 8.38 8.03
CA VAL A 25 1.54 9.31 6.92
C VAL A 25 2.11 8.61 5.68
N PRO A 26 3.12 7.72 5.76
CA PRO A 26 3.64 7.03 4.57
C PRO A 26 2.57 6.22 3.83
N LYS A 27 1.75 5.45 4.58
CA LYS A 27 0.61 4.72 4.00
C LYS A 27 -0.35 5.69 3.31
N HIS A 28 -0.78 6.73 4.01
CA HIS A 28 -1.78 7.65 3.49
C HIS A 28 -1.30 8.38 2.23
N HIS A 29 -0.03 8.80 2.20
CA HIS A 29 0.52 9.56 1.10
C HIS A 29 0.63 8.73 -0.19
N ILE A 30 1.11 7.49 -0.07
CA ILE A 30 1.20 6.56 -1.21
C ILE A 30 -0.20 6.21 -1.72
N MET A 31 -1.13 5.85 -0.81
CA MET A 31 -2.48 5.46 -1.19
C MET A 31 -3.27 6.62 -1.83
N ASN A 32 -3.04 7.85 -1.39
CA ASN A 32 -3.64 9.03 -2.03
C ASN A 32 -3.08 9.28 -3.43
N ALA A 33 -1.79 9.02 -3.68
CA ALA A 33 -1.24 9.12 -5.02
C ALA A 33 -1.85 8.07 -5.95
N LEU A 34 -1.96 6.82 -5.49
CA LEU A 34 -2.58 5.71 -6.23
C LEU A 34 -4.07 5.96 -6.55
N MET A 35 -4.79 6.63 -5.65
CA MET A 35 -6.19 7.03 -5.87
C MET A 35 -6.38 7.89 -7.12
N LEU A 36 -5.37 8.68 -7.51
CA LEU A 36 -5.45 9.56 -8.69
C LEU A 36 -5.50 8.80 -10.02
N ARG A 37 -5.14 7.51 -10.02
CA ARG A 37 -5.23 6.60 -11.17
C ARG A 37 -6.23 5.47 -10.95
N GLU A 38 -7.29 5.74 -10.18
CA GLU A 38 -8.36 4.77 -9.87
C GLU A 38 -7.91 3.59 -8.98
N GLY A 39 -6.79 3.75 -8.29
CA GLY A 39 -6.28 2.82 -7.30
C GLY A 39 -4.96 2.15 -7.69
N GLY A 40 -4.34 1.49 -6.71
CA GLY A 40 -3.16 0.65 -6.95
C GLY A 40 -3.55 -0.70 -7.53
N ASP A 41 -2.80 -1.17 -8.53
CA ASP A 41 -2.95 -2.49 -9.14
C ASP A 41 -2.51 -3.59 -8.18
N TYR A 42 -1.49 -3.36 -7.35
CA TYR A 42 -1.02 -4.34 -6.38
C TYR A 42 -0.59 -3.64 -5.10
N THR A 43 -1.25 -3.92 -3.97
CA THR A 43 -0.80 -3.36 -2.68
C THR A 43 -0.62 -4.44 -1.62
N VAL A 44 0.48 -4.34 -0.88
CA VAL A 44 0.80 -5.20 0.26
C VAL A 44 1.04 -4.30 1.47
N TYR A 45 0.25 -4.47 2.52
CA TYR A 45 0.44 -3.79 3.80
C TYR A 45 1.01 -4.77 4.82
N ILE A 46 2.10 -4.42 5.48
CA ILE A 46 2.65 -5.17 6.61
C ILE A 46 2.63 -4.26 7.82
N ASN A 47 1.69 -4.48 8.74
CA ASN A 47 1.60 -3.65 9.95
C ASN A 47 0.95 -4.37 11.12
N THR A 48 1.10 -3.79 12.30
CA THR A 48 0.56 -4.30 13.57
C THR A 48 -0.75 -3.61 13.97
N ALA A 49 -1.21 -2.61 13.21
CA ALA A 49 -2.36 -1.80 13.56
C ALA A 49 -3.69 -2.54 13.32
N ASN A 50 -4.60 -2.40 14.28
CA ASN A 50 -5.90 -3.06 14.30
C ASN A 50 -6.97 -2.13 13.69
N GLU A 51 -7.93 -2.67 12.96
CA GLU A 51 -9.04 -1.91 12.37
C GLU A 51 -10.03 -1.39 13.42
N GLN A 52 -10.11 -2.01 14.60
CA GLN A 52 -11.09 -1.68 15.65
C GLN A 52 -10.95 -0.27 16.21
N ASP A 53 -9.78 0.35 16.07
CA ASP A 53 -9.54 1.73 16.54
C ASP A 53 -9.97 2.80 15.53
N GLY A 54 -10.46 2.40 14.33
CA GLY A 54 -10.88 3.31 13.27
C GLY A 54 -9.74 4.14 12.68
N SER A 55 -8.48 3.75 12.93
CA SER A 55 -7.32 4.48 12.43
C SER A 55 -7.04 4.17 10.97
N ASN A 56 -6.56 5.18 10.23
CA ASN A 56 -6.05 4.96 8.87
C ASN A 56 -4.88 3.96 8.85
N ALA A 57 -4.11 3.84 9.94
CA ALA A 57 -3.04 2.85 10.03
C ALA A 57 -3.60 1.42 10.02
N GLY A 58 -4.66 1.17 10.80
CA GLY A 58 -5.34 -0.11 10.93
C GLY A 58 -6.28 -0.46 9.78
N ALA A 59 -6.74 0.53 9.01
CA ALA A 59 -7.71 0.37 7.93
C ALA A 59 -7.41 -0.81 6.99
N ASN A 60 -8.43 -1.64 6.79
CA ASN A 60 -8.42 -2.84 5.96
C ASN A 60 -8.30 -2.45 4.47
N PRO A 61 -7.60 -3.24 3.63
CA PRO A 61 -7.64 -3.04 2.17
C PRO A 61 -9.05 -2.83 1.58
N GLU A 62 -10.07 -3.50 2.12
CA GLU A 62 -11.46 -3.31 1.68
C GLU A 62 -11.99 -1.90 1.98
N GLU A 63 -11.55 -1.28 3.07
CA GLU A 63 -11.88 0.12 3.34
C GLU A 63 -11.23 1.04 2.30
N ALA A 64 -9.98 0.76 1.90
CA ALA A 64 -9.29 1.55 0.87
C ALA A 64 -10.00 1.50 -0.50
N LYS A 65 -10.66 0.38 -0.83
CA LYS A 65 -11.50 0.27 -2.03
C LYS A 65 -12.71 1.20 -2.01
N SER A 66 -13.35 1.40 -0.84
CA SER A 66 -14.50 2.31 -0.72
C SER A 66 -14.18 3.77 -1.04
N TRP A 67 -12.91 4.14 -0.90
CA TRP A 67 -12.39 5.48 -1.22
C TRP A 67 -11.75 5.57 -2.61
N GLY A 68 -11.72 4.48 -3.38
CA GLY A 68 -11.00 4.41 -4.67
C GLY A 68 -9.48 4.46 -4.54
N LYS A 69 -8.93 4.25 -3.33
CA LYS A 69 -7.47 4.22 -3.09
C LYS A 69 -6.83 2.91 -3.54
N ALA A 70 -7.61 1.84 -3.54
CA ALA A 70 -7.25 0.53 -4.07
C ALA A 70 -8.22 0.16 -5.19
N ALA A 71 -7.71 -0.43 -6.27
CA ALA A 71 -8.55 -0.87 -7.38
C ALA A 71 -9.47 -2.03 -6.95
N LEU A 72 -10.69 -2.05 -7.49
CA LEU A 72 -11.77 -2.95 -7.04
C LEU A 72 -11.47 -4.43 -7.33
N ASP A 73 -10.86 -4.72 -8.48
CA ASP A 73 -10.62 -6.09 -8.98
C ASP A 73 -9.20 -6.61 -8.69
N GLU A 74 -8.44 -5.92 -7.84
CA GLU A 74 -7.00 -6.12 -7.73
C GLU A 74 -6.55 -6.73 -6.39
N ASN A 75 -5.39 -7.41 -6.43
CA ASN A 75 -4.83 -8.15 -5.31
C ASN A 75 -4.23 -7.22 -4.25
N ASN A 76 -5.05 -6.80 -3.29
CA ASN A 76 -4.65 -5.98 -2.15
C ASN A 76 -4.62 -6.84 -0.88
N VAL A 77 -3.45 -6.95 -0.24
CA VAL A 77 -3.23 -7.88 0.89
C VAL A 77 -2.73 -7.12 2.12
N LYS A 78 -3.31 -7.39 3.29
CA LYS A 78 -2.79 -6.95 4.59
C LYS A 78 -2.24 -8.15 5.36
N VAL A 79 -0.96 -8.12 5.69
CA VAL A 79 -0.33 -9.06 6.62
C VAL A 79 -0.24 -8.39 7.98
N TRP A 80 -0.95 -8.95 8.95
CA TRP A 80 -0.89 -8.46 10.32
C TRP A 80 0.32 -9.04 11.04
N GLY A 81 1.28 -8.18 11.39
CA GLY A 81 2.50 -8.58 12.08
C GLY A 81 3.64 -7.57 11.95
N GLU A 82 4.78 -7.89 12.55
CA GLU A 82 5.94 -7.01 12.58
C GLU A 82 6.75 -7.07 11.28
N ALA A 83 7.05 -5.89 10.72
CA ALA A 83 7.78 -5.78 9.45
C ALA A 83 9.20 -6.35 9.52
N SER A 84 9.88 -6.29 10.68
CA SER A 84 11.25 -6.81 10.83
C SER A 84 11.34 -8.32 10.65
N ILE A 85 10.24 -9.04 10.88
CA ILE A 85 10.13 -10.50 10.71
C ILE A 85 9.63 -10.83 9.30
N ILE A 86 8.53 -10.19 8.89
CA ILE A 86 7.82 -10.55 7.66
C ILE A 86 8.57 -10.05 6.41
N PHE A 87 9.11 -8.83 6.44
CA PHE A 87 9.68 -8.23 5.24
C PHE A 87 10.92 -8.97 4.72
N PRO A 88 11.88 -9.42 5.56
CA PRO A 88 12.99 -10.25 5.08
C PRO A 88 12.53 -11.55 4.41
N ILE A 89 11.50 -12.21 4.95
CA ILE A 89 10.94 -13.45 4.37
C ILE A 89 10.29 -13.15 3.01
N LEU A 90 9.52 -12.07 2.91
CA LEU A 90 8.91 -11.62 1.67
C LEU A 90 9.98 -11.35 0.60
N VAL A 91 11.05 -10.64 0.96
CA VAL A 91 12.17 -10.35 0.06
C VAL A 91 12.84 -11.66 -0.39
N ALA A 92 13.14 -12.58 0.53
CA ALA A 92 13.77 -13.85 0.21
C ALA A 92 12.92 -14.75 -0.72
N ALA A 93 11.59 -14.68 -0.62
CA ALA A 93 10.69 -15.53 -1.38
C ALA A 93 10.28 -14.96 -2.74
N ALA A 94 10.14 -13.63 -2.86
CA ALA A 94 9.53 -12.99 -4.03
C ALA A 94 10.50 -12.15 -4.87
N PHE A 95 11.57 -11.63 -4.27
CA PHE A 95 12.53 -10.80 -5.00
C PHE A 95 13.67 -11.66 -5.54
N LYS A 96 14.11 -11.35 -6.76
CA LYS A 96 15.35 -11.90 -7.29
C LYS A 96 16.52 -11.25 -6.56
N LEU A 97 17.17 -12.01 -5.70
CA LEU A 97 18.43 -11.63 -5.08
C LEU A 97 19.54 -12.10 -6.02
N ASP A 98 20.08 -11.17 -6.79
CA ASP A 98 21.28 -11.39 -7.62
C ASP A 98 22.56 -11.36 -6.75
#